data_AF-A0A653WSF6-F1
#
_entry.id   AF-A0A653WSF6-F1
#
_cell.length_a   1.000
_cell.length_b   1.000
_cell.length_c   1.000
_cell.angle_alpha   90.00
_cell.angle_beta   90.00
_cell.angle_gamma   90.00
#
_symmetry.space_group_name_H-M   'P 1'
#
loop_
_entity.id
_entity.type
_entity.pdbx_description
1 polymer ?
#
loop_
_entity_poly.entity_id
_entity_poly.type
_entity_poly.pdbx_seq_one_letter_code
_entity_poly.pdbx_strand_id
1 'polypeptide(L)'
;MGENIFKHVIKKEDTLESLANQYDVSIDEIIKYHNSFSGVTNLIVSNVLPMHLDYIVIDRNFIKNKEINNAENGKINLNNQARYRCEQNNLVSVDGNPNFSAQTKTQYLLSNKN
;
A
#
# COMPACT_ATOMS: atom_id res chain seq x y z
N MET A 1 -19.50 0.69 -11.35
CA MET A 1 -19.31 0.49 -9.89
C MET A 1 -18.13 -0.45 -9.73
N GLY A 2 -16.92 0.10 -9.53
CA GLY A 2 -15.73 -0.73 -9.35
C GLY A 2 -15.72 -1.26 -7.92
N GLU A 3 -15.70 -2.58 -7.75
CA GLU A 3 -15.70 -3.23 -6.45
C GLU A 3 -14.42 -2.86 -5.69
N ASN A 4 -14.57 -2.35 -4.46
CA ASN A 4 -13.45 -1.88 -3.63
C ASN A 4 -12.78 -3.04 -2.89
N ILE A 5 -12.46 -4.10 -3.62
CA ILE A 5 -11.92 -5.35 -3.08
C ILE A 5 -10.41 -5.19 -2.88
N PHE A 6 -9.93 -5.52 -1.69
CA PHE A 6 -8.52 -5.68 -1.39
C PHE A 6 -8.25 -7.14 -0.99
N LYS A 7 -7.23 -7.77 -1.59
CA LYS A 7 -6.79 -9.12 -1.25
C LYS A 7 -5.52 -9.04 -0.42
N HIS A 8 -5.62 -9.36 0.87
CA HIS A 8 -4.47 -9.50 1.75
C HIS A 8 -3.90 -10.91 1.62
N VAL A 9 -2.60 -11.04 1.37
CA VAL A 9 -1.91 -12.34 1.32
C VAL A 9 -1.59 -12.78 2.74
N ILE A 10 -2.10 -13.94 3.13
CA ILE A 10 -1.91 -14.49 4.48
C ILE A 10 -0.45 -14.86 4.67
N LYS A 11 0.14 -14.40 5.78
CA LYS A 11 1.45 -14.84 6.25
C LYS A 11 1.30 -15.88 7.36
N LYS A 12 2.35 -16.68 7.58
CA LYS A 12 2.35 -17.77 8.58
C LYS A 12 2.05 -17.33 10.01
N GLU A 13 2.27 -16.05 10.33
CA GLU A 13 2.01 -15.46 11.65
C GLU A 13 0.69 -14.67 11.71
N ASP A 14 -0.07 -14.61 10.61
CA ASP A 14 -1.34 -13.89 10.59
C ASP A 14 -2.44 -14.72 11.28
N THR A 15 -3.16 -14.07 12.20
CA THR A 15 -4.38 -14.58 12.82
C THR A 15 -5.55 -13.65 12.48
N LEU A 16 -6.79 -14.13 12.60
CA LEU A 16 -7.97 -13.28 12.42
C LEU A 16 -7.97 -12.07 13.37
N GLU A 17 -7.49 -12.26 14.60
CA GLU A 17 -7.30 -11.17 15.57
C GLU A 17 -6.22 -10.17 15.14
N SER A 18 -5.08 -10.65 14.65
CA SER A 18 -4.01 -9.79 14.14
C SER A 18 -4.49 -8.95 12.96
N LEU A 19 -5.25 -9.55 12.04
CA LEU A 19 -5.82 -8.87 10.89
C LEU A 19 -6.91 -7.86 11.32
N ALA A 20 -7.79 -8.23 12.25
CA ALA A 20 -8.77 -7.32 12.84
C ALA A 20 -8.10 -6.07 13.42
N ASN A 21 -7.05 -6.24 14.23
CA ASN A 21 -6.27 -5.14 14.79
C ASN A 21 -5.51 -4.35 13.72
N GLN A 22 -5.00 -5.04 12.69
CA GLN A 22 -4.27 -4.40 11.59
C GLN A 22 -5.19 -3.52 10.73
N TYR A 23 -6.46 -3.86 10.59
CA TYR A 23 -7.39 -3.07 9.78
C TYR A 23 -8.35 -2.21 10.60
N ASP A 24 -8.34 -2.33 11.93
CA ASP A 24 -9.26 -1.65 12.85
C ASP A 24 -10.73 -2.03 12.55
N VAL A 25 -10.97 -3.34 12.40
CA VAL A 25 -12.26 -3.93 12.00
C VAL A 25 -12.59 -5.09 12.92
N SER A 26 -13.88 -5.37 13.15
CA SER A 26 -14.28 -6.56 13.89
C SER A 26 -14.02 -7.85 13.09
N ILE A 27 -13.74 -8.94 13.80
CA ILE A 27 -13.52 -10.28 13.20
C ILE A 27 -14.75 -10.70 12.38
N ASP A 28 -15.95 -10.44 12.90
CA ASP A 28 -17.22 -10.79 12.25
C ASP A 28 -17.40 -10.08 10.91
N GLU A 29 -17.03 -8.80 10.81
CA GLU A 29 -17.09 -8.04 9.56
C GLU A 29 -16.10 -8.57 8.53
N ILE A 30 -14.89 -8.94 8.95
CA ILE A 30 -13.89 -9.57 8.07
C ILE A 30 -14.44 -10.90 7.52
N ILE A 31 -14.98 -11.76 8.37
CA ILE A 31 -15.55 -13.05 7.96
C ILE A 31 -16.73 -12.86 7.02
N LYS A 32 -17.68 -11.96 7.37
CA LYS A 32 -18.85 -11.67 6.53
C LYS A 32 -18.44 -11.16 5.15
N TYR A 33 -17.51 -10.22 5.10
CA TYR A 33 -17.04 -9.66 3.84
C TYR A 33 -16.32 -10.72 3.02
N HIS A 34 -15.36 -11.43 3.62
CA HIS A 34 -14.64 -12.49 2.93
C HIS A 34 -15.57 -13.57 2.37
N ASN A 35 -16.54 -14.04 3.16
CA ASN A 35 -17.48 -15.06 2.75
C ASN A 35 -18.44 -14.59 1.64
N SER A 36 -18.77 -13.29 1.60
CA SER A 36 -19.63 -12.73 0.55
C SER A 36 -18.94 -12.68 -0.83
N PHE A 37 -17.61 -12.58 -0.85
CA PHE A 37 -16.80 -12.48 -2.07
C PHE A 37 -15.99 -13.76 -2.39
N SER A 38 -16.17 -14.82 -1.61
CA SER A 38 -15.41 -16.05 -1.73
C SER A 38 -16.29 -17.22 -2.14
N GLY A 39 -15.72 -18.14 -2.93
CA GLY A 39 -16.37 -19.39 -3.26
C GLY A 39 -16.48 -20.32 -2.04
N VAL A 40 -17.30 -21.36 -2.17
CA VAL A 40 -17.62 -22.32 -1.10
C VAL A 40 -16.37 -22.93 -0.42
N THR A 41 -15.28 -23.10 -1.17
CA THR A 41 -14.01 -23.67 -0.66
C THR A 41 -13.24 -22.74 0.27
N ASN A 42 -13.47 -21.44 0.18
CA ASN A 42 -12.70 -20.41 0.89
C ASN A 42 -13.49 -19.81 2.05
N LEU A 43 -14.60 -20.42 2.45
CA LEU A 43 -15.42 -19.91 3.54
C LEU A 43 -14.72 -20.07 4.89
N ILE A 44 -14.83 -19.03 5.71
CA ILE A 44 -14.41 -19.03 7.11
C ILE A 44 -15.66 -19.19 7.97
N VAL A 45 -15.75 -20.30 8.71
CA VAL A 45 -16.91 -20.64 9.56
C VAL A 45 -16.54 -20.62 11.05
N SER A 46 -15.25 -20.62 11.37
CA SER A 46 -14.72 -20.66 12.73
C SER A 46 -13.98 -19.36 13.08
N ASN A 47 -13.64 -19.18 14.34
CA ASN A 47 -12.77 -18.11 14.85
C ASN A 47 -11.29 -18.36 14.56
N VAL A 48 -10.95 -19.41 13.80
CA VAL A 48 -9.59 -19.78 13.42
C VAL A 48 -9.44 -19.66 11.91
N LEU A 49 -8.31 -19.07 11.48
CA LEU A 49 -7.98 -18.94 10.07
C LEU A 49 -7.65 -20.32 9.47
N PRO A 50 -8.37 -20.77 8.43
CA PRO A 50 -8.07 -22.05 7.81
C PRO A 50 -6.72 -22.02 7.08
N MET A 51 -5.92 -23.07 7.26
CA MET A 51 -4.55 -23.16 6.73
C MET A 51 -4.48 -23.16 5.19
N HIS A 52 -5.55 -23.56 4.51
CA HIS A 52 -5.59 -23.65 3.05
C HIS A 52 -5.89 -22.31 2.36
N LEU A 53 -6.18 -21.24 3.11
CA LEU A 53 -6.36 -19.92 2.51
C LEU A 53 -5.01 -19.27 2.23
N ASP A 54 -4.81 -18.85 0.98
CA ASP A 54 -3.66 -18.02 0.57
C ASP A 54 -3.92 -16.52 0.78
N TYR A 55 -5.20 -16.11 0.75
CA TYR A 55 -5.59 -14.72 0.86
C TYR A 55 -6.92 -14.52 1.57
N ILE A 56 -7.08 -13.35 2.21
CA ILE A 56 -8.36 -12.85 2.72
C ILE A 56 -8.80 -11.65 1.89
N VAL A 57 -10.11 -11.56 1.70
CA VAL A 57 -10.77 -10.46 1.00
C VAL A 57 -11.25 -9.47 2.06
N ILE A 58 -10.82 -8.22 1.94
CA ILE A 58 -11.08 -7.14 2.88
C ILE A 58 -11.65 -5.95 2.11
N ASP A 59 -12.59 -5.22 2.71
CA ASP A 59 -13.10 -3.98 2.14
C ASP A 59 -12.03 -2.89 2.21
N ARG A 60 -11.72 -2.25 1.08
CA ARG A 60 -10.79 -1.13 1.02
C ARG A 60 -11.28 0.08 1.84
N ASN A 61 -12.58 0.19 2.11
CA ASN A 61 -13.11 1.26 2.96
C ASN A 61 -12.55 1.21 4.40
N PHE A 62 -12.28 0.02 4.93
CA PHE A 62 -11.67 -0.13 6.25
C PHE A 62 -10.24 0.44 6.29
N ILE A 63 -9.47 0.21 5.22
CA ILE A 63 -8.11 0.76 5.08
C ILE A 63 -8.15 2.29 5.08
N LYS A 64 -9.07 2.88 4.31
CA LYS A 64 -9.23 4.34 4.24
C LYS A 64 -9.65 4.93 5.59
N ASN A 65 -10.61 4.31 6.28
CA ASN A 65 -11.06 4.77 7.58
C ASN A 65 -9.93 4.72 8.61
N LYS A 66 -9.10 3.69 8.60
CA LYS A 66 -7.92 3.60 9.45
C LYS A 66 -6.90 4.70 9.14
N GLU A 67 -6.64 5.00 7.87
CA GLU A 67 -5.75 6.10 7.47
C GLU A 67 -6.26 7.45 7.96
N ILE A 68 -7.57 7.69 7.86
CA ILE A 68 -8.24 8.90 8.37
C ILE A 68 -8.12 8.98 9.90
N ASN A 69 -8.48 7.91 10.63
CA ASN A 69 -8.38 7.84 12.09
C ASN A 69 -6.94 8.06 12.57
N ASN A 70 -5.94 7.53 11.86
CA ASN A 70 -4.54 7.73 12.21
C ASN A 70 -4.07 9.18 11.97
N ALA A 71 -4.57 9.82 10.91
CA ALA A 71 -4.30 11.23 10.64
C ALA A 71 -4.93 12.14 11.70
N GLU A 72 -6.17 11.88 12.10
CA GLU A 72 -6.87 12.61 13.16
C GLU A 72 -6.20 12.45 14.52
N ASN A 73 -5.69 11.25 14.82
CA ASN A 73 -4.96 10.95 16.06
C ASN A 73 -3.48 11.39 16.04
N GLY A 74 -3.04 12.13 15.01
CA GLY A 74 -1.67 12.65 14.90
C GLY A 74 -0.58 11.59 14.68
N LYS A 75 -0.95 10.32 14.46
CA LYS A 75 -0.05 9.20 14.14
C LYS A 75 0.14 9.11 12.62
N ILE A 76 0.65 10.19 12.03
CA ILE A 76 0.96 10.21 10.60
C ILE A 76 2.30 9.51 10.40
N ASN A 77 2.31 8.38 9.69
CA ASN A 77 3.55 7.72 9.31
C ASN A 77 4.22 8.51 8.19
N LEU A 78 5.00 9.53 8.56
CA LEU A 78 5.78 10.38 7.66
C LEU A 78 7.04 9.66 7.16
N ASN A 79 6.93 8.39 6.75
CA ASN A 79 7.97 7.68 6.01
C ASN A 79 8.17 8.23 4.58
N ASN A 80 7.66 9.42 4.29
CA ASN A 80 7.94 10.14 3.06
C ASN A 80 9.41 10.53 3.03
N GLN A 81 10.21 9.67 2.39
CA GLN A 81 11.59 9.98 2.09
C GLN A 81 11.61 11.05 1.00
N ALA A 82 12.12 12.24 1.34
CA ALA A 82 12.35 13.28 0.35
C ALA A 82 13.44 12.83 -0.65
N ARG A 83 13.36 13.32 -1.89
CA ARG A 83 14.38 13.08 -2.92
C ARG A 83 14.83 14.40 -3.53
N TYR A 84 16.14 14.59 -3.62
CA TYR A 84 16.74 15.64 -4.43
C TYR A 84 16.81 15.17 -5.88
N ARG A 85 16.36 16.02 -6.82
CA ARG A 85 16.43 15.75 -8.26
C ARG A 85 17.04 16.95 -8.96
N CYS A 86 17.98 16.69 -9.87
CA CYS A 86 18.55 17.70 -10.75
C CYS A 86 18.54 17.16 -12.19
N GLU A 87 18.07 18.01 -13.10
CA GLU A 87 18.16 17.80 -14.54
C GLU A 87 18.99 18.94 -15.14
N GLN A 88 20.06 18.58 -15.85
CA GLN A 88 20.92 19.51 -16.57
C GLN A 88 20.86 19.19 -18.05
N ASN A 89 20.43 20.17 -18.84
CA ASN A 89 20.42 20.11 -20.29
C ASN A 89 21.47 21.09 -20.82
N ASN A 90 22.49 20.55 -21.48
CA ASN A 90 23.52 21.32 -22.15
C ASN A 90 23.29 21.25 -23.66
N LEU A 91 23.28 22.40 -24.34
CA LEU A 91 23.18 22.51 -25.79
C LEU A 91 24.29 23.44 -26.26
N VAL A 92 25.14 22.92 -27.15
CA VAL A 92 26.19 23.68 -27.81
C VAL A 92 25.74 24.00 -29.22
N SER A 93 25.67 25.28 -29.55
CA SER A 93 25.43 25.76 -30.91
C SER A 93 26.71 26.32 -31.52
N VAL A 94 26.92 26.04 -32.81
CA VAL A 94 27.99 26.59 -33.64
C VAL A 94 27.31 27.32 -34.79
N ASP A 95 27.61 28.61 -34.97
CA ASP A 95 27.00 29.49 -35.98
C ASP A 95 25.46 29.52 -35.93
N GLY A 96 24.90 29.51 -34.72
CA GLY A 96 23.45 29.49 -34.51
C GLY A 96 22.79 28.13 -34.77
N ASN A 97 23.54 27.14 -35.24
CA ASN A 97 23.04 25.78 -35.45
C ASN A 97 23.37 24.90 -34.24
N PRO A 98 22.40 24.18 -33.66
CA PRO A 98 22.67 23.23 -32.58
C PRO A 98 23.56 22.09 -33.08
N ASN A 99 24.67 21.85 -32.39
CA ASN A 99 25.70 20.88 -32.79
C ASN A 99 25.75 19.69 -31.83
N PHE A 100 25.77 19.96 -30.53
CA PHE A 100 25.84 18.91 -29.51
C PHE A 100 24.86 19.17 -28.39
N SER A 101 24.22 18.12 -27.89
CA SER A 101 23.44 18.19 -26.66
C SER A 101 23.82 17.07 -25.70
N ALA A 102 23.79 17.39 -24.42
CA ALA A 102 23.96 16.43 -23.35
C ALA A 102 22.92 16.68 -22.26
N GLN A 103 22.23 15.62 -21.86
CA GLN A 103 21.27 15.64 -20.77
C GLN A 103 21.80 14.77 -19.63
N THR A 104 21.90 15.35 -18.44
CA THR A 104 22.30 14.64 -17.22
C THR A 104 21.17 14.72 -16.21
N LYS A 105 20.75 13.56 -15.69
CA LYS A 105 19.73 13.45 -14.63
C LYS A 105 20.34 12.77 -13.42
N THR A 106 20.21 13.40 -12.26
CA THR A 106 20.68 12.84 -10.98
C THR A 106 19.57 12.85 -9.96
N GLN A 107 19.52 11.81 -9.13
CA GLN A 107 18.58 11.71 -8.02
C GLN A 107 19.27 11.14 -6.78
N TYR A 108 18.97 11.74 -5.62
CA TYR A 108 19.49 11.31 -4.32
C TYR A 108 18.34 11.20 -3.33
N LEU A 109 18.28 10.08 -2.61
CA LEU A 109 17.36 9.90 -1.50
C LEU A 109 17.89 10.65 -0.28
N LEU A 110 17.07 11.48 0.35
CA LEU A 110 17.43 12.13 1.61
C LEU A 110 17.59 11.06 2.69
N SER A 111 18.82 10.85 3.15
CA SER A 111 19.08 10.01 4.32
C SER A 111 18.74 10.78 5.59
N ASN A 112 17.87 10.22 6.43
CA ASN A 112 17.72 10.73 7.79
C ASN A 112 18.93 10.23 8.61
N LYS A 113 19.74 11.16 9.13
CA LYS A 113 20.65 10.82 10.22
C LYS A 113 19.78 10.63 11.47
N ASN A 114 19.72 9.40 11.95
CA ASN A 114 19.22 9.09 13.29
C ASN A 114 20.19 9.63 14.35
#